data_AF-A0A940R1U5-F1
#
_entry.id   AF-A0A940R1U5-F1
#
_cell.length_a   1.000
_cell.length_b   1.000
_cell.length_c   1.000
_cell.angle_alpha   90.00
_cell.angle_beta   90.00
_cell.angle_gamma   90.00
#
_symmetry.space_group_name_H-M   'P 1'
#
loop_
_entity.id
_entity.type
_entity.pdbx_description
1 polymer ?
#
loop_
_entity_poly.entity_id
_entity_poly.type
_entity_poly.pdbx_seq_one_letter_code
_entity_poly.pdbx_strand_id
1 'polypeptide(L)'
;DKWFQQIREVISNQEADSIDFLQEFKTSFLAEEIYVYTPKGDVKMLPVESTALDFAFSIHSAIGSKTIGAKVNHKLVPISHKLRSGDQVEIITSNKQKPSEDWLGFVVTAKARGRIKDALKEEKRTIADEGKYAVQRKIEGMGAAFSKENIEELVHFYKLPSQLDLFYQVSVKNIDLKDLKEFTVIGDKLEPPRPVKTVQEFKQEFSPHHHTAKKDAELIIFGESSDRIVYNLANCCKPIPGDDVFGFVTTGKGLTIHRTNCPNAAKLLANYGHRVVKTKWAKNKEISFLTGLKIVGMDDVGVIHKITSLISGEMKINISALSVDAKEGLFEGNIKVFVHDRDELDELVQRLKSLPGIESVERYDTEDIAS
;
A
#
# COMPACT_ATOMS: atom_id res chain seq x y z
N ASP A 1 -39.84 -13.52 3.44
CA ASP A 1 -39.58 -14.09 2.09
C ASP A 1 -38.46 -13.42 1.29
N LYS A 2 -38.50 -12.11 1.00
CA LYS A 2 -37.41 -11.42 0.25
C LYS A 2 -36.02 -11.57 0.88
N TRP A 3 -35.96 -11.53 2.22
CA TRP A 3 -34.74 -11.73 3.02
C TRP A 3 -34.06 -13.08 2.77
N PHE A 4 -34.83 -14.17 2.77
CA PHE A 4 -34.31 -15.51 2.52
C PHE A 4 -33.80 -15.69 1.08
N GLN A 5 -34.41 -15.00 0.10
CA GLN A 5 -33.99 -15.07 -1.29
C GLN A 5 -32.65 -14.37 -1.52
N GLN A 6 -32.43 -13.18 -0.95
CA GLN A 6 -31.15 -12.46 -1.06
C GLN A 6 -30.01 -13.21 -0.39
N ILE A 7 -30.25 -13.78 0.80
CA ILE A 7 -29.26 -14.61 1.50
C ILE A 7 -28.94 -15.87 0.69
N ARG A 8 -29.95 -16.53 0.11
CA ARG A 8 -29.76 -17.75 -0.68
C ARG A 8 -28.99 -17.49 -1.98
N GLU A 9 -29.26 -16.37 -2.65
CA GLU A 9 -28.58 -15.97 -3.89
C GLU A 9 -27.10 -15.63 -3.66
N VAL A 10 -26.76 -15.12 -2.47
CA VAL A 10 -25.37 -14.78 -2.11
C VAL A 10 -24.61 -15.97 -1.54
N ILE A 11 -25.25 -16.81 -0.70
CA ILE A 11 -24.63 -18.02 -0.14
C ILE A 11 -24.35 -19.07 -1.24
N SER A 12 -25.14 -19.11 -2.32
CA SER A 12 -24.92 -20.07 -3.40
C SER A 12 -23.64 -19.85 -4.22
N ASN A 13 -22.97 -18.70 -4.06
CA ASN A 13 -21.79 -18.33 -4.86
C ASN A 13 -20.41 -18.62 -4.23
N GLN A 14 -20.36 -19.19 -3.02
CA GLN A 14 -19.21 -19.80 -2.32
C GLN A 14 -17.82 -19.10 -2.22
N GLU A 15 -17.19 -19.33 -1.05
CA GLU A 15 -15.75 -19.27 -0.72
C GLU A 15 -15.02 -17.90 -0.75
N ALA A 16 -15.26 -17.06 0.26
CA ALA A 16 -14.24 -16.28 0.99
C ALA A 16 -14.87 -15.45 2.13
N ASP A 17 -14.23 -15.49 3.31
CA ASP A 17 -14.38 -14.61 4.49
C ASP A 17 -15.80 -14.25 4.94
N SER A 18 -16.41 -15.18 5.68
CA SER A 18 -17.72 -15.02 6.34
C SER A 18 -17.80 -13.83 7.30
N ILE A 19 -16.68 -13.33 7.82
CA ILE A 19 -16.64 -12.24 8.80
C ILE A 19 -16.78 -10.87 8.11
N ASP A 20 -16.01 -10.64 7.03
CA ASP A 20 -16.09 -9.39 6.26
C ASP A 20 -17.45 -9.26 5.58
N PHE A 21 -18.03 -10.37 5.10
CA PHE A 21 -19.39 -10.38 4.58
C PHE A 21 -20.42 -9.99 5.65
N LEU A 22 -20.36 -10.54 6.86
CA LEU A 22 -21.30 -10.21 7.92
C LEU A 22 -21.21 -8.74 8.32
N GLN A 23 -20.00 -8.17 8.30
CA GLN A 23 -19.78 -6.76 8.60
C GLN A 23 -20.31 -5.84 7.48
N GLU A 24 -20.06 -6.19 6.21
CA GLU A 24 -20.58 -5.46 5.05
C GLU A 24 -22.11 -5.55 4.97
N PHE A 25 -22.67 -6.72 5.27
CA PHE A 25 -24.12 -6.96 5.32
C PHE A 25 -24.81 -6.20 6.47
N LYS A 26 -24.24 -6.20 7.68
CA LYS A 26 -24.77 -5.45 8.82
C LYS A 26 -24.81 -3.95 8.53
N THR A 27 -23.80 -3.44 7.84
CA THR A 27 -23.72 -2.03 7.44
C THR A 27 -24.78 -1.71 6.39
N SER A 28 -24.98 -2.59 5.40
CA SER A 28 -25.99 -2.42 4.35
C SER A 28 -27.44 -2.48 4.87
N PHE A 29 -27.73 -3.22 5.94
CA PHE A 29 -29.09 -3.35 6.49
C PHE A 29 -29.54 -2.14 7.31
N LEU A 30 -28.60 -1.41 7.92
CA LEU A 30 -28.88 -0.21 8.72
C LEU A 30 -28.91 1.08 7.90
N ALA A 31 -28.61 0.99 6.60
CA ALA A 31 -28.59 2.15 5.72
C ALA A 31 -30.03 2.60 5.41
N GLU A 32 -30.26 3.91 5.49
CA GLU A 32 -31.46 4.52 4.94
C GLU A 32 -31.54 4.21 3.43
N GLU A 33 -32.75 4.03 2.88
CA GLU A 33 -32.97 3.66 1.47
C GLU A 33 -33.49 4.85 0.66
N ILE A 34 -33.05 4.96 -0.60
CA ILE A 34 -33.55 5.89 -1.60
C ILE A 34 -34.37 5.17 -2.67
N TYR A 35 -35.40 5.84 -3.21
CA TYR A 35 -36.23 5.33 -4.29
C TYR A 35 -35.85 6.00 -5.60
N VAL A 36 -35.39 5.21 -6.58
CA VAL A 36 -34.99 5.70 -7.91
C VAL A 36 -35.82 5.02 -9.00
N TYR A 37 -36.11 5.75 -10.06
CA TYR A 37 -37.05 5.35 -11.10
C TYR A 37 -36.32 5.00 -12.39
N THR A 38 -36.73 3.92 -13.04
CA THR A 38 -36.30 3.62 -14.42
C THR A 38 -37.05 4.53 -15.41
N PRO A 39 -36.58 4.66 -16.67
CA PRO A 39 -37.30 5.41 -17.69
C PRO A 39 -38.71 4.86 -17.97
N LYS A 40 -38.95 3.59 -17.63
CA LYS A 40 -40.25 2.91 -17.78
C LYS A 40 -41.19 3.11 -16.58
N GLY A 41 -40.72 3.78 -15.52
CA GLY A 41 -41.49 4.03 -14.30
C GLY A 41 -41.35 2.95 -13.22
N ASP A 42 -40.48 1.95 -13.40
CA ASP A 42 -40.22 0.95 -12.37
C ASP A 42 -39.40 1.55 -11.22
N VAL A 43 -39.77 1.25 -9.98
CA VAL A 43 -39.07 1.73 -8.79
C VAL A 43 -38.00 0.72 -8.36
N LYS A 44 -36.80 1.21 -8.08
CA LYS A 44 -35.72 0.46 -7.43
C LYS A 44 -35.35 1.13 -6.12
N MET A 45 -35.17 0.31 -5.10
CA MET A 45 -34.68 0.73 -3.78
C MET A 45 -33.18 0.47 -3.73
N LEU A 46 -32.42 1.49 -3.33
CA LEU A 46 -30.98 1.42 -3.16
C LEU A 46 -30.59 2.06 -1.82
N PRO A 47 -29.46 1.69 -1.20
CA PRO A 47 -28.95 2.41 -0.04
C PRO A 47 -28.67 3.88 -0.34
N VAL A 48 -28.79 4.75 0.67
CA VAL A 48 -28.30 6.13 0.61
C VAL A 48 -26.82 6.14 0.19
N GLU A 49 -26.42 7.20 -0.51
CA GLU A 49 -25.11 7.35 -1.19
C GLU A 49 -24.86 6.45 -2.41
N SER A 50 -25.82 5.60 -2.81
CA SER A 50 -25.68 4.78 -4.02
C SER A 50 -25.47 5.63 -5.27
N THR A 51 -24.60 5.15 -6.17
CA THR A 51 -24.28 5.85 -7.41
C THR A 51 -25.11 5.37 -8.60
N ALA A 52 -25.01 6.08 -9.72
CA ALA A 52 -25.58 5.64 -10.99
C ALA A 52 -25.05 4.26 -11.42
N LEU A 53 -23.80 3.93 -11.06
CA LEU A 53 -23.22 2.60 -11.31
C LEU A 53 -23.88 1.52 -10.44
N ASP A 54 -24.16 1.78 -9.16
CA ASP A 54 -24.91 0.86 -8.29
C ASP A 54 -26.30 0.57 -8.87
N PHE A 55 -26.99 1.59 -9.37
CA PHE A 55 -28.27 1.42 -10.04
C PHE A 55 -28.16 0.52 -11.28
N ALA A 56 -27.13 0.69 -12.11
CA ALA A 56 -26.91 -0.17 -13.27
C ALA A 56 -26.73 -1.65 -12.89
N PHE A 57 -25.92 -1.95 -11.87
CA PHE A 57 -25.76 -3.31 -11.34
C PHE A 57 -27.00 -3.87 -10.64
N SER A 58 -27.86 -3.00 -10.10
CA SER A 58 -29.14 -3.39 -9.51
C SER A 58 -30.15 -3.89 -10.55
N ILE A 59 -30.12 -3.34 -11.77
CA ILE A 59 -30.96 -3.76 -12.88
C ILE A 59 -30.46 -5.10 -13.41
N HIS A 60 -29.20 -5.16 -13.84
CA HIS A 60 -28.60 -6.37 -14.37
C HIS A 60 -27.07 -6.24 -14.43
N SER A 61 -26.33 -7.30 -14.10
CA SER A 61 -24.86 -7.26 -14.13
C SER A 61 -24.28 -6.95 -15.51
N ALA A 62 -24.87 -7.49 -16.59
CA ALA A 62 -24.43 -7.18 -17.95
C ALA A 62 -24.62 -5.70 -18.34
N ILE A 63 -25.60 -5.00 -17.75
CA ILE A 63 -25.79 -3.56 -17.96
C ILE A 63 -24.73 -2.81 -17.16
N GLY A 64 -24.57 -3.16 -15.87
CA GLY A 64 -23.52 -2.62 -15.01
C GLY A 64 -22.14 -2.70 -15.63
N SER A 65 -21.71 -3.88 -16.10
CA SER A 65 -20.39 -4.09 -16.71
C SER A 65 -20.15 -3.27 -17.99
N LYS A 66 -21.21 -2.90 -18.70
CA LYS A 66 -21.15 -2.13 -19.96
C LYS A 66 -21.44 -0.65 -19.76
N THR A 67 -21.59 -0.16 -18.54
CA THR A 67 -22.04 1.20 -18.26
C THR A 67 -20.95 2.23 -18.52
N ILE A 68 -21.23 3.22 -19.38
CA ILE A 68 -20.30 4.33 -19.70
C ILE A 68 -20.70 5.65 -19.04
N GLY A 69 -21.98 5.80 -18.70
CA GLY A 69 -22.55 7.04 -18.19
C GLY A 69 -24.01 6.85 -17.83
N ALA A 70 -24.61 7.87 -17.24
CA ALA A 70 -26.03 7.89 -16.94
C ALA A 70 -26.64 9.25 -17.31
N LYS A 71 -27.94 9.27 -17.53
CA LYS A 71 -28.75 10.49 -17.51
C LYS A 71 -29.65 10.45 -16.30
N VAL A 72 -29.58 11.48 -15.48
CA VAL A 72 -30.47 11.67 -14.33
C VAL A 72 -31.37 12.85 -14.65
N ASN A 73 -32.69 12.62 -14.66
CA ASN A 73 -33.69 13.63 -15.02
C ASN A 73 -33.36 14.33 -16.37
N HIS A 74 -33.02 13.53 -17.38
CA HIS A 74 -32.59 13.95 -18.73
C HIS A 74 -31.25 14.70 -18.82
N LYS A 75 -30.51 14.89 -17.71
CA LYS A 75 -29.18 15.51 -17.70
C LYS A 75 -28.07 14.46 -17.66
N LEU A 76 -27.06 14.58 -18.52
CA LEU A 76 -25.91 13.67 -18.54
C LEU A 76 -25.06 13.85 -17.27
N VAL A 77 -24.76 12.73 -16.60
CA VAL A 77 -23.96 12.69 -15.38
C VAL A 77 -22.93 11.54 -15.44
N PRO A 78 -21.81 11.65 -14.72
CA PRO A 78 -20.84 10.56 -14.63
C PRO A 78 -21.40 9.34 -13.88
N ILE A 79 -20.79 8.18 -14.10
CA ILE A 79 -21.18 6.90 -13.44
C ILE A 79 -21.05 6.93 -11.92
N SER A 80 -20.16 7.78 -11.39
CA SER A 80 -19.92 8.00 -9.96
C SER A 80 -20.90 8.98 -9.30
N HIS A 81 -21.85 9.55 -10.05
CA HIS A 81 -22.82 10.48 -9.51
C HIS A 81 -23.73 9.80 -8.49
N LYS A 82 -23.83 10.37 -7.28
CA LYS A 82 -24.71 9.89 -6.21
C LYS A 82 -26.17 10.22 -6.51
N LEU A 83 -27.03 9.21 -6.37
CA LEU A 83 -28.44 9.33 -6.68
C LEU A 83 -29.22 9.88 -5.47
N ARG A 84 -30.32 10.58 -5.75
CA ARG A 84 -31.26 11.05 -4.74
C ARG A 84 -32.60 10.34 -4.90
N SER A 85 -33.35 10.26 -3.81
CA SER A 85 -34.71 9.72 -3.86
C SER A 85 -35.59 10.60 -4.76
N GLY A 86 -36.31 9.99 -5.70
CA GLY A 86 -37.11 10.68 -6.71
C GLY A 86 -36.45 10.79 -8.09
N ASP A 87 -35.16 10.49 -8.21
CA ASP A 87 -34.45 10.61 -9.49
C ASP A 87 -34.89 9.57 -10.51
N GLN A 88 -35.11 10.02 -11.76
CA GLN A 88 -35.28 9.14 -12.91
C GLN A 88 -33.92 8.92 -13.59
N VAL A 89 -33.47 7.66 -13.67
CA VAL A 89 -32.13 7.30 -14.12
C VAL A 89 -32.18 6.45 -15.40
N GLU A 90 -31.53 6.90 -16.45
CA GLU A 90 -31.31 6.18 -17.70
C GLU A 90 -29.82 5.82 -17.82
N ILE A 91 -29.51 4.53 -17.95
CA ILE A 91 -28.13 4.06 -18.07
C ILE A 91 -27.71 3.99 -19.54
N ILE A 92 -26.56 4.59 -19.85
CA ILE A 92 -25.95 4.51 -21.17
C ILE A 92 -24.90 3.40 -21.15
N THR A 93 -25.03 2.44 -22.08
CA THR A 93 -24.13 1.28 -22.17
C THR A 93 -23.34 1.25 -23.48
N SER A 94 -22.18 0.60 -23.45
CA SER A 94 -21.32 0.35 -24.62
C SER A 94 -20.75 -1.06 -24.59
N ASN A 95 -20.67 -1.71 -25.75
CA ASN A 95 -20.09 -3.05 -25.86
C ASN A 95 -18.56 -3.09 -25.68
N LYS A 96 -17.88 -1.94 -25.78
CA LYS A 96 -16.43 -1.84 -25.55
C LYS A 96 -16.07 -1.65 -24.08
N GLN A 97 -17.04 -1.26 -23.26
CA GLN A 97 -16.79 -0.97 -21.84
C GLN A 97 -16.63 -2.26 -21.06
N LYS A 98 -15.64 -2.27 -20.16
CA LYS A 98 -15.41 -3.30 -19.16
C LYS A 98 -15.27 -2.67 -17.78
N PRO A 99 -15.55 -3.41 -16.70
CA PRO A 99 -15.25 -2.95 -15.34
C PRO A 99 -13.75 -2.69 -15.16
N SER A 100 -13.43 -1.62 -14.43
CA SER A 100 -12.05 -1.31 -14.01
C SER A 100 -11.94 -1.31 -12.48
N GLU A 101 -10.72 -1.32 -11.95
CA GLU A 101 -10.49 -1.26 -10.49
C GLU A 101 -11.04 0.02 -9.86
N ASP A 102 -10.98 1.16 -10.57
CA ASP A 102 -11.50 2.46 -10.09
C ASP A 102 -12.99 2.38 -9.72
N TRP A 103 -13.76 1.50 -10.37
CA TRP A 103 -15.19 1.35 -10.10
C TRP A 103 -15.47 0.91 -8.67
N LEU A 104 -14.53 0.18 -8.04
CA LEU A 104 -14.66 -0.25 -6.64
C LEU A 104 -14.68 0.93 -5.67
N GLY A 105 -14.14 2.09 -6.05
CA GLY A 105 -14.21 3.33 -5.28
C GLY A 105 -15.52 4.09 -5.44
N PHE A 106 -16.30 3.79 -6.48
CA PHE A 106 -17.57 4.49 -6.75
C PHE A 106 -18.79 3.75 -6.21
N VAL A 107 -18.74 2.41 -6.17
CA VAL A 107 -19.89 1.60 -5.77
C VAL A 107 -20.02 1.48 -4.26
N VAL A 108 -21.24 1.60 -3.77
CA VAL A 108 -21.58 1.42 -2.35
C VAL A 108 -22.17 0.03 -2.09
N THR A 109 -22.89 -0.54 -3.07
CA THR A 109 -23.62 -1.78 -2.87
C THR A 109 -22.70 -3.01 -2.90
N ALA A 110 -22.85 -3.91 -1.93
CA ALA A 110 -22.11 -5.18 -1.89
C ALA A 110 -22.31 -6.02 -3.16
N LYS A 111 -23.53 -5.98 -3.73
CA LYS A 111 -23.86 -6.65 -5.00
C LYS A 111 -23.01 -6.11 -6.15
N ALA A 112 -22.90 -4.78 -6.32
CA ALA A 112 -22.09 -4.20 -7.37
C ALA A 112 -20.59 -4.48 -7.14
N ARG A 113 -20.10 -4.30 -5.91
CA ARG A 113 -18.71 -4.60 -5.53
C ARG A 113 -18.32 -6.04 -5.85
N GLY A 114 -19.15 -7.01 -5.46
CA GLY A 114 -18.93 -8.43 -5.75
C GLY A 114 -18.84 -8.69 -7.26
N ARG A 115 -19.83 -8.22 -8.04
CA ARG A 115 -19.86 -8.43 -9.50
C ARG A 115 -18.69 -7.77 -10.23
N ILE A 116 -18.22 -6.62 -9.76
CA ILE A 116 -17.01 -5.95 -10.30
C ILE A 116 -15.77 -6.79 -10.00
N LYS A 117 -15.59 -7.23 -8.74
CA LYS A 117 -14.46 -8.10 -8.36
C LYS A 117 -14.44 -9.40 -9.16
N ASP A 118 -15.60 -10.03 -9.34
CA ASP A 118 -15.72 -11.26 -10.14
C ASP A 118 -15.30 -11.03 -11.59
N ALA A 119 -15.75 -9.92 -12.20
CA ALA A 119 -15.38 -9.58 -13.57
C ALA A 119 -13.88 -9.30 -13.74
N LEU A 120 -13.27 -8.58 -12.79
CA LEU A 120 -11.83 -8.31 -12.78
C LEU A 120 -11.03 -9.61 -12.61
N LYS A 121 -11.49 -10.52 -11.74
CA LYS A 121 -10.86 -11.82 -11.53
C LYS A 121 -10.91 -12.69 -12.79
N GLU A 122 -12.04 -12.69 -13.50
CA GLU A 122 -12.21 -13.45 -14.74
C GLU A 122 -11.35 -12.88 -15.89
N GLU A 123 -11.26 -11.56 -16.00
CA GLU A 123 -10.35 -10.91 -16.97
C GLU A 123 -8.89 -11.27 -16.66
N LYS A 124 -8.51 -11.19 -15.38
CA LYS A 124 -7.17 -11.60 -14.92
C LYS A 124 -6.89 -13.07 -15.23
N ARG A 125 -7.87 -13.95 -15.07
CA ARG A 125 -7.76 -15.38 -15.40
C ARG A 125 -7.55 -15.60 -16.89
N THR A 126 -8.30 -14.89 -17.74
CA THR A 126 -8.16 -14.98 -19.21
C THR A 126 -6.75 -14.58 -19.66
N ILE A 127 -6.21 -13.48 -19.10
CA ILE A 127 -4.85 -13.01 -19.39
C ILE A 127 -3.81 -13.99 -18.82
N ALA A 128 -4.06 -14.53 -17.62
CA ALA A 128 -3.20 -15.52 -16.98
C ALA A 128 -3.11 -16.83 -17.77
N ASP A 129 -4.17 -17.27 -18.46
CA ASP A 129 -4.11 -18.49 -19.28
C ASP A 129 -3.06 -18.38 -20.39
N GLU A 130 -2.91 -17.22 -21.04
CA GLU A 130 -1.84 -16.98 -22.01
C GLU A 130 -0.44 -17.07 -21.38
N GLY A 131 -0.27 -16.49 -20.18
CA GLY A 131 0.97 -16.56 -19.42
C GLY A 131 1.30 -17.99 -18.95
N LYS A 132 0.29 -18.78 -18.61
CA LYS A 132 0.45 -20.19 -18.26
C LYS A 132 1.08 -20.98 -19.41
N TYR A 133 0.61 -20.77 -20.65
CA TYR A 133 1.20 -21.40 -21.83
C TYR A 133 2.65 -20.95 -22.09
N ALA A 134 2.99 -19.70 -21.78
CA ALA A 134 4.36 -19.20 -21.89
C ALA A 134 5.29 -19.84 -20.85
N VAL A 135 4.84 -19.93 -19.58
CA VAL A 135 5.59 -20.59 -18.51
C VAL A 135 5.76 -22.08 -18.81
N GLN A 136 4.69 -22.77 -19.22
CA GLN A 136 4.74 -24.20 -19.54
C GLN A 136 5.77 -24.50 -20.63
N ARG A 137 5.71 -23.78 -21.76
CA ARG A 137 6.70 -23.95 -22.86
C ARG A 137 8.12 -23.73 -22.40
N LYS A 138 8.34 -22.80 -21.46
CA LYS A 138 9.67 -22.49 -20.96
C LYS A 138 10.19 -23.56 -20.01
N ILE A 139 9.35 -24.08 -19.11
CA ILE A 139 9.69 -25.15 -18.17
C ILE A 139 10.01 -26.45 -18.93
N GLU A 140 9.15 -26.83 -19.86
CA GLU A 140 9.35 -28.02 -20.71
C GLU A 140 10.59 -27.87 -21.61
N GLY A 141 10.83 -26.66 -22.14
CA GLY A 141 12.04 -26.36 -22.92
C GLY A 141 13.35 -26.42 -22.13
N MET A 142 13.30 -26.39 -20.80
CA MET A 142 14.45 -26.60 -19.91
C MET A 142 14.58 -28.06 -19.47
N GLY A 143 13.64 -28.94 -19.83
CA GLY A 143 13.64 -30.35 -19.46
C GLY A 143 13.01 -30.65 -18.09
N ALA A 144 12.30 -29.69 -17.48
CA ALA A 144 11.55 -29.91 -16.25
C ALA A 144 10.06 -30.15 -16.53
N ALA A 145 9.36 -30.86 -15.63
CA ALA A 145 7.93 -31.11 -15.76
C ALA A 145 7.10 -29.88 -15.35
N PHE A 146 5.97 -29.63 -16.03
CA PHE A 146 5.00 -28.62 -15.58
C PHE A 146 4.17 -29.17 -14.40
N SER A 147 4.81 -29.25 -13.23
CA SER A 147 4.20 -29.76 -12.00
C SER A 147 3.82 -28.62 -11.05
N LYS A 148 2.92 -28.90 -10.10
CA LYS A 148 2.46 -27.92 -9.11
C LYS A 148 3.62 -27.44 -8.22
N GLU A 149 4.52 -28.35 -7.87
CA GLU A 149 5.71 -28.10 -7.05
C GLU A 149 6.66 -27.11 -7.74
N ASN A 150 6.96 -27.36 -9.02
CA ASN A 150 7.81 -26.46 -9.81
C ASN A 150 7.19 -25.05 -9.94
N ILE A 151 5.87 -24.95 -10.08
CA ILE A 151 5.17 -23.65 -10.11
C ILE A 151 5.23 -22.96 -8.75
N GLU A 152 5.04 -23.68 -7.65
CA GLU A 152 5.15 -23.14 -6.29
C GLU A 152 6.55 -22.60 -6.01
N GLU A 153 7.60 -23.29 -6.48
CA GLU A 153 8.98 -22.78 -6.40
C GLU A 153 9.18 -21.48 -7.19
N LEU A 154 8.60 -21.37 -8.38
CA LEU A 154 8.63 -20.12 -9.15
C LEU A 154 7.85 -19.00 -8.45
N VAL A 155 6.69 -19.30 -7.88
CA VAL A 155 5.91 -18.34 -7.09
C VAL A 155 6.73 -17.83 -5.90
N HIS A 156 7.45 -18.73 -5.21
CA HIS A 156 8.33 -18.37 -4.10
C HIS A 156 9.55 -17.54 -4.55
N PHE A 157 10.18 -17.91 -5.67
CA PHE A 157 11.31 -17.19 -6.25
C PHE A 157 10.94 -15.75 -6.63
N TYR A 158 9.82 -15.58 -7.34
CA TYR A 158 9.31 -14.25 -7.72
C TYR A 158 8.54 -13.53 -6.60
N LYS A 159 8.42 -14.15 -5.41
CA LYS A 159 7.74 -13.61 -4.22
C LYS A 159 6.29 -13.17 -4.50
N LEU A 160 5.55 -13.97 -5.24
CA LEU A 160 4.16 -13.69 -5.60
C LEU A 160 3.18 -14.36 -4.64
N PRO A 161 1.98 -13.80 -4.45
CA PRO A 161 0.99 -14.35 -3.51
C PRO A 161 0.22 -15.55 -4.08
N SER A 162 0.15 -15.71 -5.40
CA SER A 162 -0.59 -16.80 -6.05
C SER A 162 0.02 -17.23 -7.38
N GLN A 163 -0.27 -18.46 -7.79
CA GLN A 163 0.06 -19.01 -9.11
C GLN A 163 -0.60 -18.20 -10.24
N LEU A 164 -1.83 -17.74 -10.01
CA LEU A 164 -2.57 -16.91 -10.97
C LEU A 164 -1.87 -15.57 -11.18
N ASP A 165 -1.28 -15.00 -10.13
CA ASP A 165 -0.48 -13.77 -10.22
C ASP A 165 0.79 -13.99 -11.01
N LEU A 166 1.48 -15.13 -10.82
CA LEU A 166 2.65 -15.48 -11.63
C LEU A 166 2.32 -15.50 -13.11
N PHE A 167 1.28 -16.25 -13.49
CA PHE A 167 0.90 -16.36 -14.90
C PHE A 167 0.44 -15.02 -15.47
N TYR A 168 -0.31 -14.23 -14.70
CA TYR A 168 -0.72 -12.89 -15.11
C TYR A 168 0.47 -11.96 -15.36
N GLN A 169 1.42 -11.89 -14.41
CA GLN A 169 2.61 -11.03 -14.49
C GLN A 169 3.54 -11.42 -15.65
N VAL A 170 3.62 -12.71 -15.96
CA VAL A 170 4.34 -13.23 -17.14
C VAL A 170 3.63 -12.83 -18.43
N SER A 171 2.30 -12.90 -18.48
CA SER A 171 1.51 -12.51 -19.65
C SER A 171 1.63 -11.01 -19.96
N VAL A 172 1.58 -10.18 -18.92
CA VAL A 172 1.78 -8.72 -18.99
C VAL A 172 3.26 -8.35 -19.25
N LYS A 173 4.17 -9.33 -19.29
CA LYS A 173 5.62 -9.18 -19.49
C LYS A 173 6.32 -8.33 -18.43
N ASN A 174 5.73 -8.24 -17.24
CA ASN A 174 6.38 -7.61 -16.10
C ASN A 174 7.47 -8.52 -15.51
N ILE A 175 7.28 -9.84 -15.64
CA ILE A 175 8.30 -10.86 -15.34
C ILE A 175 8.82 -11.41 -16.66
N ASP A 176 10.11 -11.22 -16.92
CA ASP A 176 10.78 -11.82 -18.07
C ASP A 176 11.30 -13.21 -17.67
N LEU A 177 10.89 -14.24 -18.41
CA LEU A 177 11.27 -15.64 -18.17
C LEU A 177 12.74 -15.94 -18.51
N LYS A 178 13.60 -14.92 -18.59
CA LYS A 178 15.05 -15.05 -18.83
C LYS A 178 15.79 -15.52 -17.60
N ASP A 179 15.36 -15.10 -16.41
CA ASP A 179 15.96 -15.46 -15.12
C ASP A 179 15.82 -16.97 -14.84
N LEU A 180 14.85 -17.63 -15.49
CA LEU A 180 14.71 -19.08 -15.47
C LEU A 180 15.92 -19.84 -16.02
N LYS A 181 16.83 -19.20 -16.77
CA LYS A 181 18.08 -19.83 -17.21
C LYS A 181 19.07 -20.08 -16.08
N GLU A 182 18.91 -19.41 -14.94
CA GLU A 182 19.76 -19.60 -13.76
C GLU A 182 19.32 -20.80 -12.90
N PHE A 183 18.15 -21.36 -13.20
CA PHE A 183 17.65 -22.54 -12.51
C PHE A 183 18.34 -23.79 -13.01
N THR A 184 18.75 -24.64 -12.08
CA THR A 184 19.30 -25.96 -12.40
C THR A 184 18.18 -26.98 -12.39
N VAL A 185 18.03 -27.72 -13.48
CA VAL A 185 17.08 -28.83 -13.55
C VAL A 185 17.78 -30.10 -13.05
N ILE A 186 17.32 -30.65 -11.93
CA ILE A 186 17.79 -31.94 -11.40
C ILE A 186 16.67 -32.96 -11.58
N GLY A 187 16.75 -33.74 -12.67
CA GLY A 187 15.68 -34.65 -13.06
C GLY A 187 14.44 -33.88 -13.53
N ASP A 188 13.28 -34.13 -12.92
CA ASP A 188 12.01 -33.44 -13.24
C ASP A 188 11.75 -32.15 -12.43
N LYS A 189 12.64 -31.83 -11.49
CA LYS A 189 12.47 -30.70 -10.56
C LYS A 189 13.34 -29.52 -10.97
N LEU A 190 12.75 -28.34 -10.96
CA LEU A 190 13.49 -27.08 -10.96
C LEU A 190 14.07 -26.91 -9.56
N GLU A 191 15.37 -26.65 -9.44
CA GLU A 191 15.93 -26.11 -8.20
C GLU A 191 16.33 -24.65 -8.48
N PRO A 192 15.95 -23.69 -7.60
CA PRO A 192 16.45 -22.33 -7.68
C PRO A 192 17.97 -22.35 -7.52
N PRO A 193 18.69 -21.38 -8.12
CA PRO A 193 20.13 -21.26 -7.93
C PRO A 193 20.43 -21.24 -6.43
N ARG A 194 21.07 -22.30 -5.93
CA ARG A 194 21.55 -22.33 -4.55
C ARG A 194 22.48 -21.12 -4.42
N PRO A 195 22.31 -20.26 -3.41
CA PRO A 195 23.31 -19.24 -3.15
C PRO A 195 24.60 -19.99 -2.85
N VAL A 196 25.53 -19.96 -3.80
CA VAL A 196 26.88 -20.45 -3.59
C VAL A 196 27.37 -19.63 -2.41
N LYS A 197 27.60 -20.29 -1.27
CA LYS A 197 28.38 -19.70 -0.17
C LYS A 197 29.81 -19.57 -0.67
N THR A 198 30.04 -18.63 -1.57
CA THR A 198 31.38 -18.24 -1.99
C THR A 198 31.94 -17.46 -0.83
N VAL A 199 32.81 -18.12 -0.08
CA VAL A 199 33.78 -17.45 0.78
C VAL A 199 34.60 -16.54 -0.14
N GLN A 200 34.33 -15.24 -0.17
CA GLN A 200 35.30 -14.24 -0.64
C GLN A 200 34.89 -12.81 -0.27
N GLU A 201 35.76 -12.22 0.55
CA GLU A 201 36.37 -10.90 0.42
C GLU A 201 35.51 -9.75 -0.13
N PHE A 202 35.32 -8.79 0.77
CA PHE A 202 35.03 -7.37 0.53
C PHE A 202 35.37 -6.88 -0.88
N LYS A 203 34.33 -6.51 -1.63
CA LYS A 203 34.31 -5.27 -2.42
C LYS A 203 32.87 -4.80 -2.63
N GLN A 204 32.64 -3.58 -2.19
CA GLN A 204 31.39 -2.84 -2.25
C GLN A 204 31.02 -2.55 -3.70
N GLU A 205 29.73 -2.70 -4.04
CA GLU A 205 29.03 -1.75 -4.89
C GLU A 205 27.54 -1.78 -4.55
N PHE A 206 27.09 -0.66 -3.97
CA PHE A 206 25.74 -0.45 -3.46
C PHE A 206 24.77 -0.17 -4.61
N SER A 207 23.67 -0.91 -4.64
CA SER A 207 22.38 -0.43 -5.14
C SER A 207 21.30 -1.09 -4.30
N PRO A 208 20.43 -0.34 -3.62
CA PRO A 208 19.21 -0.92 -3.07
C PRO A 208 17.97 -0.16 -3.55
N HIS A 209 17.22 -0.79 -4.45
CA HIS A 209 15.77 -0.66 -4.47
C HIS A 209 15.16 -1.65 -3.48
N HIS A 210 14.21 -1.13 -2.70
CA HIS A 210 13.00 -1.79 -2.19
C HIS A 210 13.06 -3.29 -1.93
N HIS A 211 13.08 -3.70 -0.66
CA HIS A 211 12.13 -4.70 -0.16
C HIS A 211 11.90 -4.54 1.35
N THR A 212 10.63 -4.41 1.68
CA THR A 212 10.01 -4.51 2.99
C THR A 212 10.30 -5.86 3.63
N ALA A 213 11.21 -5.88 4.60
CA ALA A 213 11.16 -6.76 5.74
C ALA A 213 11.49 -5.90 6.95
N LYS A 214 10.58 -5.81 7.93
CA LYS A 214 10.89 -5.21 9.23
C LYS A 214 12.02 -6.04 9.87
N LYS A 215 13.27 -5.67 9.59
CA LYS A 215 14.37 -5.95 10.51
C LYS A 215 14.17 -4.95 11.65
N ASP A 216 13.64 -5.43 12.76
CA ASP A 216 13.56 -4.62 13.98
C ASP A 216 14.99 -4.23 14.35
N ALA A 217 15.23 -2.92 14.52
CA ALA A 217 16.54 -2.43 14.95
C ALA A 217 16.90 -3.09 16.28
N GLU A 218 18.09 -3.65 16.37
CA GLU A 218 18.51 -4.35 17.58
C GLU A 218 18.72 -3.31 18.69
N LEU A 219 18.18 -3.56 19.89
CA LEU A 219 18.17 -2.60 20.99
C LEU A 219 18.95 -3.20 22.16
N ILE A 220 19.96 -2.47 22.64
CA ILE A 220 20.83 -2.91 23.73
C ILE A 220 20.27 -2.32 25.03
N ILE A 221 19.96 -3.22 25.98
CA ILE A 221 19.63 -2.87 27.37
C ILE A 221 20.87 -3.20 28.21
N PHE A 222 21.41 -2.22 28.93
CA PHE A 222 22.66 -2.40 29.68
C PHE A 222 22.51 -3.46 30.79
N GLY A 223 23.20 -4.60 30.66
CA GLY A 223 23.45 -5.55 31.75
C GLY A 223 23.40 -7.02 31.32
N GLU A 224 22.59 -7.36 30.33
CA GLU A 224 22.50 -8.70 29.76
C GLU A 224 22.41 -8.56 28.25
N SER A 225 23.24 -9.30 27.52
CA SER A 225 23.07 -9.51 26.08
C SER A 225 21.74 -10.25 25.89
N SER A 226 20.64 -9.52 25.84
CA SER A 226 19.32 -10.15 25.79
C SER A 226 18.91 -10.30 24.33
N ASP A 227 18.89 -11.54 23.89
CA ASP A 227 18.18 -11.99 22.70
C ASP A 227 16.81 -11.30 22.59
N ARG A 228 16.62 -10.59 21.47
CA ARG A 228 15.32 -10.16 20.90
C ARG A 228 14.22 -9.83 21.91
N ILE A 229 14.42 -8.79 22.72
CA ILE A 229 13.33 -8.22 23.51
C ILE A 229 12.34 -7.56 22.55
N VAL A 230 11.09 -7.99 22.59
CA VAL A 230 9.99 -7.37 21.82
C VAL A 230 9.75 -5.97 22.40
N TYR A 231 10.00 -4.94 21.58
CA TYR A 231 9.77 -3.55 21.93
C TYR A 231 8.86 -2.89 20.88
N ASN A 232 8.21 -1.81 21.27
CA ASN A 232 7.42 -0.96 20.39
C ASN A 232 8.02 0.45 20.34
N LEU A 233 7.95 1.12 19.20
CA LEU A 233 8.35 2.52 19.09
C LEU A 233 7.18 3.42 19.50
N ALA A 234 7.46 4.47 20.27
CA ALA A 234 6.41 5.41 20.67
C ALA A 234 5.92 6.25 19.49
N ASN A 235 4.60 6.27 19.28
CA ASN A 235 3.98 7.09 18.24
C ASN A 235 4.17 8.59 18.48
N CYS A 236 4.24 9.03 19.74
CA CYS A 236 4.34 10.44 20.10
C CYS A 236 5.69 11.10 19.81
N CYS A 237 6.72 10.33 19.45
CA CYS A 237 8.03 10.91 19.14
C CYS A 237 8.86 10.09 18.14
N LYS A 238 8.34 8.98 17.61
CA LYS A 238 8.94 8.13 16.55
C LYS A 238 10.48 8.10 16.56
N PRO A 239 11.09 7.52 17.62
CA PRO A 239 12.54 7.55 17.78
C PRO A 239 13.23 6.75 16.67
N ILE A 240 14.32 7.28 16.14
CA ILE A 240 15.17 6.63 15.13
C ILE A 240 16.52 6.22 15.74
N PRO A 241 17.24 5.25 15.14
CA PRO A 241 18.61 4.93 15.54
C PRO A 241 19.52 6.16 15.54
N GLY A 242 20.22 6.35 16.67
CA GLY A 242 21.04 7.55 16.93
C GLY A 242 20.36 8.61 17.80
N ASP A 243 19.04 8.54 18.00
CA ASP A 243 18.38 9.39 18.99
C ASP A 243 18.71 8.94 20.42
N ASP A 244 18.81 9.91 21.34
CA ASP A 244 18.88 9.61 22.78
C ASP A 244 17.52 9.12 23.27
N VAL A 245 17.44 7.84 23.63
CA VAL A 245 16.18 7.15 23.94
C VAL A 245 16.16 6.55 25.35
N PHE A 246 14.95 6.32 25.85
CA PHE A 246 14.68 5.49 27.02
C PHE A 246 13.51 4.55 26.74
N GLY A 247 13.53 3.37 27.37
CA GLY A 247 12.43 2.42 27.36
C GLY A 247 11.46 2.69 28.50
N PHE A 248 10.17 2.59 28.25
CA PHE A 248 9.11 2.70 29.25
C PHE A 248 8.26 1.43 29.24
N VAL A 249 8.12 0.79 30.40
CA VAL A 249 7.31 -0.44 30.54
C VAL A 249 5.84 -0.05 30.66
N THR A 250 5.10 -0.24 29.58
CA THR A 250 3.66 0.01 29.52
C THR A 250 2.86 -1.21 29.97
N THR A 251 1.74 -0.99 30.66
CA THR A 251 0.77 -2.06 30.96
C THR A 251 0.09 -2.51 29.67
N GLY A 252 0.43 -3.70 29.19
CA GLY A 252 -0.21 -4.38 28.05
C GLY A 252 0.51 -4.26 26.69
N LYS A 253 1.31 -3.23 26.43
CA LYS A 253 2.05 -3.07 25.15
C LYS A 253 3.56 -3.35 25.26
N GLY A 254 4.01 -3.87 26.41
CA GLY A 254 5.42 -4.18 26.66
C GLY A 254 6.32 -2.94 26.76
N LEU A 255 7.58 -3.11 26.37
CA LEU A 255 8.59 -2.04 26.39
C LEU A 255 8.35 -1.08 25.22
N THR A 256 8.04 0.19 25.52
CA THR A 256 7.88 1.24 24.51
C THR A 256 9.06 2.20 24.54
N ILE A 257 9.71 2.43 23.40
CA ILE A 257 10.89 3.30 23.28
C ILE A 257 10.47 4.73 22.99
N HIS A 258 10.93 5.68 23.82
CA HIS A 258 10.69 7.11 23.69
C HIS A 258 12.01 7.87 23.49
N ARG A 259 11.97 9.01 22.79
CA ARG A 259 13.06 10.00 22.83
C ARG A 259 13.09 10.67 24.19
N THR A 260 14.29 11.00 24.68
CA THR A 260 14.49 11.78 25.91
C THR A 260 13.83 13.16 25.87
N ASN A 261 13.72 13.77 24.69
CA ASN A 261 13.05 15.06 24.46
C ASN A 261 11.56 14.95 24.10
N CYS A 262 10.95 13.77 24.25
CA CYS A 262 9.53 13.58 23.94
C CYS A 262 8.64 14.48 24.83
N PRO A 263 7.52 15.05 24.32
CA PRO A 263 6.57 15.83 25.11
C PRO A 263 6.06 15.11 26.37
N ASN A 264 5.95 13.78 26.29
CA ASN A 264 5.51 12.94 27.40
C ASN A 264 6.65 12.51 28.33
N ALA A 265 7.92 12.73 27.96
CA ALA A 265 9.08 12.23 28.70
C ALA A 265 9.14 12.77 30.13
N ALA A 266 8.92 14.07 30.31
CA ALA A 266 8.96 14.70 31.63
C ALA A 266 7.95 14.06 32.61
N LYS A 267 6.72 13.81 32.14
CA LYS A 267 5.67 13.17 32.94
C LYS A 267 5.99 11.71 33.25
N LEU A 268 6.53 10.97 32.28
CA LEU A 268 6.89 9.56 32.43
C LEU A 268 8.06 9.38 33.42
N LEU A 269 9.09 10.22 33.31
CA LEU A 269 10.27 10.18 34.17
C LEU A 269 9.94 10.61 35.61
N ALA A 270 9.12 11.65 35.79
CA ALA A 270 8.78 12.16 37.11
C ALA A 270 7.82 11.25 37.89
N ASN A 271 6.76 10.74 37.25
CA ASN A 271 5.70 10.01 37.96
C ASN A 271 5.90 8.48 37.96
N TYR A 272 6.69 7.95 37.02
CA TYR A 272 6.80 6.52 36.79
C TYR A 272 8.25 6.06 36.58
N GLY A 273 9.21 6.71 37.24
CA GLY A 273 10.64 6.42 37.10
C GLY A 273 11.03 4.95 37.31
N HIS A 274 10.30 4.21 38.16
CA HIS A 274 10.51 2.77 38.38
C HIS A 274 10.18 1.89 37.16
N ARG A 275 9.49 2.42 36.14
CA ARG A 275 9.15 1.73 34.88
C ARG A 275 10.03 2.16 33.71
N VAL A 276 11.02 3.01 33.98
CA VAL A 276 11.93 3.53 32.96
C VAL A 276 13.18 2.66 32.92
N VAL A 277 13.50 2.17 31.73
CA VAL A 277 14.68 1.36 31.45
C VAL A 277 15.62 2.18 30.56
N LYS A 278 16.90 2.23 30.92
CA LYS A 278 17.91 2.86 30.05
C LYS A 278 18.18 1.94 28.85
N THR A 279 17.99 2.48 27.66
CA THR A 279 18.14 1.72 26.41
C THR A 279 19.04 2.50 25.44
N LYS A 280 19.76 1.77 24.59
CA LYS A 280 20.52 2.36 23.47
C LYS A 280 20.29 1.56 22.20
N TRP A 281 20.33 2.26 21.08
CA TRP A 281 20.31 1.64 19.77
C TRP A 281 21.57 0.81 19.53
N ALA A 282 21.43 -0.41 18.99
CA ALA A 282 22.54 -1.10 18.37
C ALA A 282 22.87 -0.41 17.03
N LYS A 283 24.16 -0.42 16.67
CA LYS A 283 24.63 0.19 15.42
C LYS A 283 24.35 -0.74 14.23
N ASN A 284 23.11 -0.78 13.74
CA ASN A 284 22.76 -1.51 12.53
C ASN A 284 22.39 -0.54 11.39
N LYS A 285 23.25 -0.44 10.37
CA LYS A 285 23.12 0.47 9.22
C LYS A 285 22.20 -0.04 8.10
N GLU A 286 21.55 -1.19 8.26
CA GLU A 286 20.76 -1.84 7.20
C GLU A 286 19.28 -1.44 7.16
N ILE A 287 18.83 -0.55 8.04
CA ILE A 287 17.41 -0.18 8.17
C ILE A 287 17.28 1.30 7.85
N SER A 288 16.31 1.66 6.99
CA SER A 288 15.95 3.05 6.70
C SER A 288 14.61 3.42 7.32
N PHE A 289 14.49 4.67 7.76
CA PHE A 289 13.39 5.20 8.54
C PHE A 289 12.79 6.42 7.85
N LEU A 290 11.46 6.49 7.82
CA LEU A 290 10.74 7.62 7.23
C LEU A 290 10.73 8.81 8.20
N THR A 291 11.26 9.96 7.78
CA THR A 291 11.24 11.21 8.55
C THR A 291 10.77 12.38 7.70
N GLY A 292 10.14 13.38 8.34
CA GLY A 292 9.64 14.59 7.70
C GLY A 292 10.59 15.78 7.93
N LEU A 293 10.83 16.55 6.87
CA LEU A 293 11.56 17.80 6.88
C LEU A 293 10.65 18.92 6.35
N LYS A 294 10.49 19.96 7.14
CA LYS A 294 9.84 21.21 6.77
C LYS A 294 10.92 22.20 6.38
N ILE A 295 10.81 22.75 5.18
CA ILE A 295 11.77 23.68 4.58
C ILE A 295 11.03 24.98 4.30
N VAL A 296 11.60 26.09 4.74
CA VAL A 296 11.08 27.43 4.46
C VAL A 296 12.17 28.24 3.80
N GLY A 297 11.82 28.97 2.74
CA GLY A 297 12.78 29.79 2.00
C GLY A 297 12.13 30.72 0.98
N MET A 298 12.96 31.42 0.22
CA MET A 298 12.55 32.30 -0.86
C MET A 298 12.23 31.50 -2.13
N ASP A 299 11.10 31.81 -2.77
CA ASP A 299 10.68 31.18 -4.00
C ASP A 299 11.49 31.72 -5.19
N ASP A 300 12.63 31.09 -5.43
CA ASP A 300 13.52 31.38 -6.56
C ASP A 300 13.41 30.33 -7.67
N VAL A 301 13.64 30.77 -8.91
CA VAL A 301 13.62 29.90 -10.08
C VAL A 301 14.56 28.70 -9.89
N GLY A 302 13.98 27.50 -9.89
CA GLY A 302 14.72 26.23 -9.79
C GLY A 302 15.07 25.81 -8.36
N VAL A 303 14.53 26.44 -7.31
CA VAL A 303 14.77 26.04 -5.91
C VAL A 303 14.37 24.58 -5.65
N ILE A 304 13.23 24.13 -6.19
CA ILE A 304 12.75 22.75 -6.06
C ILE A 304 13.74 21.77 -6.70
N HIS A 305 14.28 22.09 -7.89
CA HIS A 305 15.27 21.24 -8.57
C HIS A 305 16.56 21.13 -7.78
N LYS A 306 17.04 22.23 -7.18
CA LYS A 306 18.24 22.20 -6.32
C LYS A 306 18.04 21.28 -5.11
N ILE A 307 16.87 21.37 -4.47
CA ILE A 307 16.50 20.52 -3.32
C ILE A 307 16.44 19.04 -3.71
N THR A 308 15.72 18.69 -4.78
CA THR A 308 15.58 17.29 -5.21
C THR A 308 16.90 16.71 -5.74
N SER A 309 17.70 17.51 -6.43
CA SER A 309 19.03 17.10 -6.92
C SER A 309 20.02 16.85 -5.78
N LEU A 310 20.01 17.67 -4.73
CA LEU A 310 20.82 17.44 -3.53
C LEU A 310 20.41 16.14 -2.81
N ILE A 311 19.11 15.96 -2.56
CA ILE A 311 18.59 14.81 -1.79
C ILE A 311 18.81 13.50 -2.56
N SER A 312 18.29 13.40 -3.79
CA SER A 312 18.29 12.13 -4.53
C SER A 312 19.51 11.96 -5.44
N GLY A 313 20.09 13.04 -5.95
CA GLY A 313 21.25 12.98 -6.84
C GLY A 313 22.57 12.83 -6.09
N GLU A 314 22.85 13.73 -5.16
CA GLU A 314 24.12 13.75 -4.43
C GLU A 314 24.13 12.79 -3.25
N MET A 315 23.14 12.92 -2.35
CA MET A 315 23.08 12.12 -1.13
C MET A 315 22.47 10.74 -1.35
N LYS A 316 21.84 10.50 -2.50
CA LYS A 316 21.15 9.24 -2.84
C LYS A 316 20.09 8.84 -1.81
N ILE A 317 19.49 9.83 -1.16
CA ILE A 317 18.39 9.65 -0.21
C ILE A 317 17.07 9.53 -0.97
N ASN A 318 16.26 8.56 -0.58
CA ASN A 318 14.97 8.30 -1.21
C ASN A 318 13.89 9.26 -0.66
N ILE A 319 13.22 9.98 -1.57
CA ILE A 319 12.10 10.88 -1.26
C ILE A 319 10.79 10.09 -1.38
N SER A 320 10.06 9.96 -0.27
CA SER A 320 8.75 9.31 -0.22
C SER A 320 7.61 10.24 -0.63
N ALA A 321 7.71 11.52 -0.28
CA ALA A 321 6.70 12.52 -0.61
C ALA A 321 7.35 13.91 -0.61
N LEU A 322 6.86 14.77 -1.51
CA LEU A 322 7.26 16.16 -1.61
C LEU A 322 5.99 16.98 -1.86
N SER A 323 5.73 17.95 -1.00
CA SER A 323 4.69 18.96 -1.16
C SER A 323 5.35 20.32 -1.04
N VAL A 324 5.05 21.22 -1.97
CA VAL A 324 5.59 22.58 -1.98
C VAL A 324 4.43 23.53 -2.23
N ASP A 325 4.28 24.50 -1.35
CA ASP A 325 3.34 25.61 -1.50
C ASP A 325 4.16 26.92 -1.55
N ALA A 326 3.76 27.84 -2.42
CA ALA A 326 4.45 29.12 -2.58
C ALA A 326 3.43 30.25 -2.45
N LYS A 327 3.69 31.17 -1.53
CA LYS A 327 2.83 32.31 -1.25
C LYS A 327 3.67 33.56 -1.02
N GLU A 328 3.36 34.63 -1.77
CA GLU A 328 3.97 35.96 -1.60
C GLU A 328 5.52 35.95 -1.70
N GLY A 329 6.10 35.07 -2.53
CA GLY A 329 7.55 34.98 -2.74
C GLY A 329 8.30 34.14 -1.69
N LEU A 330 7.58 33.55 -0.74
CA LEU A 330 8.08 32.53 0.19
C LEU A 330 7.57 31.16 -0.25
N PHE A 331 8.41 30.13 -0.21
CA PHE A 331 7.98 28.75 -0.36
C PHE A 331 8.06 28.00 0.98
N GLU A 332 7.07 27.13 1.19
CA GLU A 332 7.03 26.14 2.25
C GLU A 332 7.02 24.74 1.62
N GLY A 333 8.08 23.98 1.88
CA GLY A 333 8.27 22.63 1.38
C GLY A 333 8.18 21.59 2.50
N ASN A 334 7.32 20.60 2.35
CA ASN A 334 7.24 19.43 3.22
C ASN A 334 7.76 18.20 2.48
N ILE A 335 8.87 17.64 2.97
CA ILE A 335 9.58 16.52 2.35
C ILE A 335 9.61 15.33 3.31
N LYS A 336 9.16 14.17 2.86
CA LYS A 336 9.32 12.91 3.59
C LYS A 336 10.44 12.10 2.94
N VAL A 337 11.46 11.74 3.71
CA VAL A 337 12.66 11.04 3.23
C VAL A 337 12.95 9.78 4.06
N PHE A 338 13.59 8.80 3.43
CA PHE A 338 14.10 7.61 4.11
C PHE A 338 15.58 7.78 4.46
N VAL A 339 15.89 7.82 5.76
CA VAL A 339 17.26 7.96 6.28
C VAL A 339 17.65 6.76 7.13
N HIS A 340 18.91 6.37 7.12
CA HIS A 340 19.42 5.19 7.84
C HIS A 340 19.74 5.50 9.30
N ASP A 341 20.28 6.69 9.55
CA ASP A 341 20.66 7.13 10.89
C ASP A 341 20.49 8.65 11.04
N ARG A 342 20.67 9.11 12.27
CA ARG A 342 20.63 10.54 12.60
C ARG A 342 21.76 11.32 11.94
N ASP A 343 22.94 10.73 11.76
CA ASP A 343 24.10 11.44 11.20
C ASP A 343 23.85 11.81 9.73
N GLU A 344 23.28 10.90 8.94
CA GLU A 344 22.85 11.13 7.55
C GLU A 344 21.76 12.21 7.47
N LEU A 345 20.81 12.22 8.41
CA LEU A 345 19.79 13.25 8.48
C LEU A 345 20.36 14.62 8.86
N ASP A 346 21.25 14.67 9.84
CA ASP A 346 21.90 15.91 10.27
C ASP A 346 22.78 16.48 9.14
N GLU A 347 23.49 15.63 8.39
CA GLU A 347 24.20 16.02 7.17
C GLU A 347 23.25 16.60 6.11
N LEU A 348 22.13 15.94 5.86
CA LEU A 348 21.12 16.40 4.90
C LEU A 348 20.57 17.78 5.29
N VAL A 349 20.24 17.98 6.57
CA VAL A 349 19.75 19.26 7.09
C VAL A 349 20.78 20.37 6.89
N GLN A 350 22.06 20.10 7.15
CA GLN A 350 23.12 21.10 6.95
C GLN A 350 23.31 21.45 5.47
N ARG A 351 23.32 20.45 4.59
CA ARG A 351 23.45 20.69 3.15
C ARG A 351 22.25 21.44 2.59
N LEU A 352 21.03 21.13 3.04
CA LEU A 352 19.83 21.90 2.65
C LEU A 352 19.94 23.36 3.12
N LYS A 353 20.33 23.62 4.37
CA LYS A 353 20.54 24.99 4.87
C LYS A 353 21.62 25.76 4.11
N SER A 354 22.57 25.07 3.49
CA SER A 354 23.62 25.70 2.67
C SER A 354 23.16 26.14 1.28
N LEU A 355 21.97 25.70 0.83
CA LEU A 355 21.46 26.09 -0.48
C LEU A 355 21.00 27.56 -0.47
N PRO A 356 21.33 28.32 -1.53
CA PRO A 356 20.90 29.70 -1.65
C PRO A 356 19.37 29.77 -1.74
N GLY A 357 18.76 30.57 -0.87
CA GLY A 357 17.31 30.76 -0.79
C GLY A 357 16.62 29.95 0.32
N ILE A 358 17.31 29.06 1.03
CA ILE A 358 16.73 28.32 2.18
C ILE A 358 16.99 29.09 3.48
N GLU A 359 15.93 29.38 4.24
CA GLU A 359 15.99 30.11 5.51
C GLU A 359 16.00 29.14 6.69
N SER A 360 15.12 28.14 6.69
CA SER A 360 15.03 27.17 7.77
C SER A 360 14.73 25.76 7.26
N VAL A 361 15.25 24.78 8.01
CA VAL A 361 15.00 23.35 7.80
C VAL A 361 14.77 22.75 9.18
N GLU A 362 13.56 22.28 9.41
CA GLU A 362 13.12 21.68 10.67
C GLU A 362 12.64 20.25 10.45
N ARG A 363 13.05 19.35 11.33
CA ARG A 363 12.51 18.00 11.37
C ARG A 363 11.16 18.04 12.08
N TYR A 364 10.13 17.47 11.47
CA TYR A 364 8.81 17.32 12.09
C TYR A 364 8.37 15.85 12.11
N ASP A 365 7.48 15.52 13.04
CA ASP A 365 6.95 14.17 13.16
C ASP A 365 5.80 14.01 12.14
N THR A 366 5.78 12.91 11.38
CA THR A 366 4.94 12.73 10.19
C THR A 366 3.41 12.70 10.43
N GLU A 367 2.96 12.97 11.65
CA GLU A 367 1.55 13.15 12.06
C GLU A 367 1.15 14.63 12.23
N ASP A 368 2.10 15.59 12.20
CA ASP A 368 1.82 17.02 12.46
C ASP A 368 1.22 17.78 11.27
N ILE A 369 1.05 17.14 10.12
CA ILE A 369 0.34 17.72 8.97
C ILE A 369 -0.92 16.88 8.75
N ALA A 370 -2.00 17.30 9.41
CA ALA A 370 -3.33 16.92 8.99
C ALA A 370 -3.51 17.41 7.55
N SER A 371 -3.92 16.46 6.70
CA SER A 371 -4.29 16.59 5.29
C SER A 371 -4.95 17.90 4.91
#